data_AF-G2G2K6-F1
#
_entry.id   AF-G2G2K6-F1
#
_cell.length_a   1.000
_cell.length_b   1.000
_cell.length_c   1.000
_cell.angle_alpha   90.00
_cell.angle_beta   90.00
_cell.angle_gamma   90.00
#
_symmetry.space_group_name_H-M   'P 1'
#
loop_
_entity.id
_entity.type
_entity.pdbx_description
1 polymer ?
#
loop_
_entity_poly.entity_id
_entity_poly.type
_entity_poly.pdbx_seq_one_letter_code
_entity_poly.pdbx_strand_id
1 'polypeptide(L)'
;MRQALERMEYHRYASVPIIDDDGKYVGVLTEGDLLWKMKNTPSLTFTNTEKIHLDEIERHTHYNPVSVNAQMENLIASAAEQNFVPVVDDNEIFIGIVRRSELIRYCVDCLNPSYFTSTKIDDQISGNPTMISTVWPRLQNKRHLLAFPAY
;
A
#
# COMPACT_ATOMS: atom_id res chain seq x y z
N MET A 1 6.06 -14.75 12.75
CA MET A 1 6.68 -14.64 11.41
C MET A 1 5.88 -15.38 10.34
N ARG A 2 5.53 -16.67 10.52
CA ARG A 2 4.73 -17.45 9.52
C ARG A 2 3.53 -16.69 8.93
N GLN A 3 2.68 -16.12 9.78
CA GLN A 3 1.49 -15.38 9.31
C GLN A 3 1.82 -14.16 8.45
N ALA A 4 2.95 -13.49 8.71
CA ALA A 4 3.38 -12.35 7.90
C ALA A 4 3.84 -12.82 6.51
N LEU A 5 4.61 -13.91 6.43
CA LEU A 5 5.00 -14.53 5.16
C LEU A 5 3.77 -14.91 4.32
N GLU A 6 2.78 -15.57 4.93
CA GLU A 6 1.55 -15.98 4.24
C GLU A 6 0.74 -14.79 3.71
N ARG A 7 0.58 -13.73 4.51
CA ARG A 7 -0.09 -12.50 4.09
C ARG A 7 0.66 -11.79 2.95
N MET A 8 1.98 -11.68 3.08
CA MET A 8 2.84 -11.08 2.05
C MET A 8 2.76 -11.85 0.73
N GLU A 9 2.83 -13.19 0.78
CA GLU A 9 2.72 -14.04 -0.40
C GLU A 9 1.34 -13.92 -1.06
N TYR A 10 0.27 -14.06 -0.28
CA TYR A 10 -1.10 -14.04 -0.80
C TYR A 10 -1.45 -12.70 -1.46
N HIS A 11 -1.06 -11.59 -0.84
CA HIS A 11 -1.35 -10.24 -1.34
C HIS A 11 -0.25 -9.66 -2.25
N ARG A 12 0.86 -10.38 -2.43
CA ARG A 12 2.07 -9.92 -3.13
C ARG A 12 2.58 -8.58 -2.58
N TYR A 13 2.59 -8.46 -1.26
CA TYR A 13 3.11 -7.29 -0.56
C TYR A 13 4.57 -7.49 -0.19
N ALA A 14 5.45 -6.62 -0.70
CA ALA A 14 6.86 -6.60 -0.31
C ALA A 14 7.09 -6.08 1.12
N SER A 15 6.08 -5.42 1.70
CA SER A 15 6.14 -4.77 3.00
C SER A 15 4.75 -4.60 3.60
N VAL A 16 4.60 -4.76 4.92
CA VAL A 16 3.33 -4.62 5.66
C VAL A 16 3.49 -3.67 6.86
N PRO A 17 2.49 -2.85 7.17
CA PRO A 17 2.51 -2.02 8.37
C PRO A 17 2.39 -2.87 9.63
N ILE A 18 3.05 -2.44 10.71
CA ILE A 18 2.95 -3.04 12.03
C ILE A 18 2.30 -2.03 12.96
N ILE A 19 1.32 -2.48 13.71
CA ILE A 19 0.59 -1.71 14.72
C ILE A 19 0.83 -2.31 16.10
N ASP A 20 0.80 -1.48 17.13
CA ASP A 20 0.77 -1.96 18.53
C ASP A 20 -0.66 -2.26 18.99
N ASP A 21 -0.78 -2.71 20.25
CA ASP A 21 -2.06 -3.07 20.87
C ASP A 21 -3.00 -1.86 21.07
N ASP A 22 -2.46 -0.65 21.09
CA ASP A 22 -3.22 0.60 21.17
C ASP A 22 -3.68 1.08 19.77
N GLY A 23 -3.31 0.36 18.71
CA GLY A 23 -3.66 0.67 17.33
C GLY A 23 -2.77 1.75 16.69
N LYS A 24 -1.65 2.12 17.32
CA LYS A 24 -0.70 3.07 16.76
C LYS A 24 0.22 2.39 15.75
N TYR A 25 0.62 3.16 14.74
CA TYR A 25 1.61 2.71 13.77
C TYR A 25 3.01 2.69 14.41
N VAL A 26 3.66 1.52 14.43
CA VAL A 26 4.98 1.34 15.07
C VAL A 26 6.09 0.91 14.10
N GLY A 27 5.80 0.85 12.80
CA GLY A 27 6.79 0.62 11.76
C GLY A 27 6.31 -0.29 10.64
N VAL A 28 7.26 -0.74 9.82
CA VAL A 28 7.02 -1.60 8.68
C VAL A 28 7.84 -2.88 8.81
N LEU A 29 7.28 -3.99 8.37
CA LEU A 29 7.99 -5.25 8.18
C LEU A 29 8.14 -5.50 6.69
N THR A 30 9.36 -5.74 6.24
CA THR A 30 9.67 -6.02 4.83
C THR A 30 10.08 -7.48 4.62
N GLU A 31 9.96 -7.98 3.39
CA GLU A 31 10.54 -9.28 3.01
C GLU A 31 12.05 -9.35 3.33
N GLY A 32 12.75 -8.23 3.20
CA GLY A 32 14.17 -8.11 3.54
C GLY A 32 14.44 -8.39 5.03
N ASP A 33 13.64 -7.82 5.92
CA ASP A 33 13.78 -8.04 7.38
C ASP A 33 13.59 -9.53 7.72
N LEU A 34 12.61 -10.18 7.08
CA LEU A 34 12.37 -11.62 7.22
C LEU A 34 13.56 -12.45 6.73
N LEU A 35 14.12 -12.10 5.58
CA LEU A 35 15.30 -12.76 5.03
C LEU A 35 16.51 -12.61 5.95
N TRP A 36 16.73 -11.42 6.51
CA TRP A 36 17.82 -11.19 7.47
C TRP A 36 17.63 -11.98 8.75
N LYS A 37 16.42 -12.06 9.30
CA LYS A 37 16.12 -12.90 10.47
C LYS A 37 16.41 -14.37 10.21
N MET A 38 16.00 -14.89 9.04
CA MET A 38 16.31 -16.27 8.63
C MET A 38 17.81 -16.50 8.49
N LYS A 39 18.52 -15.58 7.85
CA LYS A 39 19.98 -15.67 7.65
C LYS A 39 20.74 -15.69 8.99
N ASN A 40 20.32 -14.89 9.95
CA ASN A 40 21.05 -14.65 11.19
C ASN A 40 20.58 -15.54 12.37
N THR A 41 19.59 -16.41 12.17
CA THR A 41 19.09 -17.33 13.20
C THR A 41 19.41 -18.77 12.81
N PRO A 42 20.49 -19.38 13.35
CA PRO A 42 20.79 -20.78 13.11
C PRO A 42 19.61 -21.66 13.49
N SER A 43 19.33 -22.68 12.67
CA SER A 43 18.18 -23.60 12.82
C SER A 43 16.79 -23.03 12.54
N LEU A 44 16.65 -21.75 12.18
CA LEU A 44 15.40 -21.22 11.65
C LEU A 44 15.21 -21.72 10.21
N THR A 45 14.13 -22.46 9.99
CA THR A 45 13.70 -23.00 8.70
C THR A 45 12.27 -22.53 8.44
N PHE A 46 11.79 -22.61 7.20
CA PHE A 46 10.40 -22.23 6.89
C PHE A 46 9.36 -22.97 7.77
N THR A 47 9.67 -24.21 8.14
CA THR A 47 8.82 -25.09 8.97
C THR A 47 8.73 -24.72 10.45
N ASN A 48 9.58 -23.83 10.97
CA ASN A 48 9.54 -23.41 12.37
C ASN A 48 9.39 -21.88 12.55
N THR A 49 8.99 -21.17 11.48
CA THR A 49 8.76 -19.71 11.48
C THR A 49 7.56 -19.28 12.34
N GLU A 50 6.70 -20.19 12.77
CA GLU A 50 5.62 -19.93 13.71
C GLU A 50 6.12 -19.60 15.12
N LYS A 51 7.35 -20.00 15.47
CA LYS A 51 7.94 -19.79 16.79
C LYS A 51 8.56 -18.40 16.98
N ILE A 52 8.74 -17.66 15.89
CA ILE A 52 9.35 -16.33 15.90
C ILE A 52 8.25 -15.27 15.92
N HIS A 53 8.18 -14.48 16.99
CA HIS A 53 7.31 -13.33 17.07
C HIS A 53 7.81 -12.19 16.17
N LEU A 54 6.93 -11.24 15.81
CA LEU A 54 7.30 -10.16 14.88
C LEU A 54 8.16 -9.07 15.53
N ASP A 55 8.05 -8.90 16.84
CA ASP A 55 8.88 -8.02 17.66
C ASP A 55 10.33 -8.51 17.79
N GLU A 56 10.57 -9.81 17.63
CA GLU A 56 11.91 -10.40 17.57
C GLU A 56 12.64 -10.14 16.24
N ILE A 57 11.96 -9.54 15.25
CA ILE A 57 12.52 -9.27 13.93
C ILE A 57 13.04 -7.84 13.93
N GLU A 58 14.35 -7.69 13.74
CA GLU A 58 14.95 -6.39 13.57
C GLU A 58 14.44 -5.76 12.26
N ARG A 59 13.87 -4.56 12.36
CA ARG A 59 13.31 -3.82 11.24
C ARG A 59 14.32 -2.78 10.80
N HIS A 60 14.80 -2.89 9.57
CA HIS A 60 15.83 -1.98 9.03
C HIS A 60 15.25 -0.84 8.21
N THR A 61 13.94 -0.86 7.95
CA THR A 61 13.23 0.17 7.19
C THR A 61 12.24 0.88 8.10
N HIS A 62 12.15 2.21 7.95
CA HIS A 62 11.14 3.02 8.62
C HIS A 62 10.33 3.79 7.58
N TYR A 63 9.01 3.66 7.63
CA TYR A 63 8.10 4.43 6.81
C TYR A 63 7.44 5.50 7.67
N ASN A 64 7.51 6.75 7.23
CA ASN A 64 6.92 7.84 7.99
C ASN A 64 5.42 7.89 7.68
N PRO A 65 4.55 7.83 8.72
CA PRO A 65 3.13 8.00 8.53
C PRO A 65 2.81 9.45 8.15
N VAL A 66 1.71 9.64 7.44
CA VAL A 66 1.10 10.96 7.21
C VAL A 66 -0.24 11.03 7.92
N SER A 67 -0.61 12.23 8.39
CA SER A 67 -1.96 12.46 8.90
C SER A 67 -3.00 12.29 7.78
N VAL A 68 -4.19 11.82 8.13
CA VAL A 68 -5.36 11.80 7.25
C VAL A 68 -5.71 13.20 6.69
N ASN A 69 -5.29 14.25 7.39
CA ASN A 69 -5.48 15.65 6.99
C ASN A 69 -4.32 16.20 6.12
N ALA A 70 -3.34 15.37 5.76
CA ALA A 70 -2.19 15.79 4.96
C ALA A 70 -2.57 16.19 3.53
N GLN A 71 -1.84 17.15 2.97
CA GLN A 71 -1.99 17.56 1.58
C GLN A 71 -1.41 16.51 0.61
N MET A 72 -1.87 16.53 -0.65
CA MET A 72 -1.49 15.54 -1.66
C MET A 72 0.02 15.53 -1.93
N GLU A 73 0.67 16.69 -1.87
CA GLU A 73 2.11 16.86 -2.03
C GLU A 73 2.89 16.05 -1.00
N ASN A 74 2.40 16.01 0.25
CA ASN A 74 3.03 15.22 1.32
C ASN A 74 2.88 13.71 1.06
N LEU A 75 1.71 13.28 0.57
CA LEU A 75 1.46 11.88 0.19
C LEU A 75 2.38 11.45 -0.97
N ILE A 76 2.52 12.28 -2.01
CA ILE A 76 3.36 12.00 -3.17
C ILE A 76 4.84 11.99 -2.78
N ALA A 77 5.29 12.99 -2.02
CA ALA A 77 6.67 13.06 -1.53
C ALA A 77 7.02 11.85 -0.67
N SER A 78 6.09 11.44 0.21
CA SER A 78 6.22 10.23 1.00
C SER A 78 6.32 8.99 0.10
N ALA A 79 5.39 8.81 -0.85
CA ALA A 79 5.39 7.66 -1.75
C ALA A 79 6.58 7.58 -2.72
N ALA A 80 7.38 8.64 -2.86
CA ALA A 80 8.63 8.60 -3.61
C ALA A 80 9.69 7.72 -2.91
N GLU A 81 9.67 7.65 -1.58
CA GLU A 81 10.67 6.96 -0.76
C GLU A 81 10.17 5.60 -0.21
N GLN A 82 8.86 5.36 -0.21
CA GLN A 82 8.25 4.16 0.39
C GLN A 82 7.21 3.48 -0.52
N ASN A 83 7.09 2.15 -0.40
CA ASN A 83 6.20 1.34 -1.25
C ASN A 83 4.71 1.63 -1.01
N PHE A 84 4.37 2.12 0.17
CA PHE A 84 3.07 2.62 0.56
C PHE A 84 3.26 3.73 1.60
N VAL A 85 2.21 4.53 1.80
CA VAL A 85 2.18 5.58 2.81
C VAL A 85 1.25 5.16 3.95
N PRO A 86 1.76 4.93 5.18
CA PRO A 86 0.92 4.73 6.35
C PRO A 86 0.12 6.00 6.64
N VAL A 87 -1.15 5.86 6.99
CA VAL A 87 -2.02 6.99 7.33
C VAL A 87 -2.51 6.86 8.76
N VAL A 88 -2.42 7.95 9.52
CA VAL A 88 -2.87 8.04 10.91
C VAL A 88 -3.90 9.16 11.09
N ASP A 89 -4.76 9.04 12.10
CA ASP A 89 -5.68 10.11 12.50
C ASP A 89 -5.01 11.14 13.43
N ASP A 90 -5.81 12.05 13.99
CA ASP A 90 -5.32 13.10 14.90
C ASP A 90 -4.86 12.57 16.27
N ASN A 91 -5.19 11.33 16.63
CA ASN A 91 -4.77 10.65 17.86
C ASN A 91 -3.59 9.68 17.62
N GLU A 92 -2.95 9.76 16.44
CA GLU A 92 -1.90 8.84 15.97
C GLU A 92 -2.36 7.39 15.77
N ILE A 93 -3.67 7.15 15.69
CA ILE A 93 -4.22 5.83 15.42
C ILE A 93 -4.06 5.53 13.94
N PHE A 94 -3.53 4.34 13.65
CA PHE A 94 -3.36 3.88 12.27
C PHE A 94 -4.72 3.55 11.64
N ILE A 95 -5.03 4.20 10.52
CA ILE A 95 -6.32 4.03 9.82
C ILE A 95 -6.21 3.33 8.47
N GLY A 96 -4.99 3.11 7.97
CA GLY A 96 -4.76 2.37 6.73
C GLY A 96 -3.52 2.82 5.97
N ILE A 97 -3.43 2.39 4.71
CA ILE A 97 -2.33 2.72 3.81
C ILE A 97 -2.83 3.31 2.51
N VAL A 98 -2.01 4.16 1.89
CA VAL A 98 -2.15 4.57 0.49
C VAL A 98 -1.02 3.94 -0.32
N ARG A 99 -1.36 3.17 -1.36
CA ARG A 99 -0.34 2.47 -2.17
C ARG A 99 0.33 3.43 -3.14
N ARG A 100 1.66 3.30 -3.29
CA ARG A 100 2.44 4.08 -4.27
C ARG A 100 1.91 3.94 -5.70
N SER A 101 1.49 2.74 -6.09
CA SER A 101 0.93 2.49 -7.44
C SER A 101 -0.32 3.33 -7.73
N GLU A 102 -1.18 3.55 -6.73
CA GLU A 102 -2.39 4.37 -6.89
C GLU A 102 -2.04 5.85 -6.97
N LEU A 103 -1.07 6.32 -6.17
CA LEU A 103 -0.59 7.70 -6.25
C LEU A 103 0.08 7.99 -7.59
N ILE A 104 0.92 7.08 -8.09
CA ILE A 104 1.53 7.20 -9.42
C ILE A 104 0.44 7.23 -10.49
N ARG A 105 -0.55 6.34 -10.42
CA ARG A 105 -1.67 6.31 -11.36
C ARG A 105 -2.42 7.64 -11.37
N TYR A 106 -2.74 8.18 -10.20
CA TYR A 106 -3.35 9.50 -10.04
C TYR A 106 -2.51 10.61 -10.70
N CYS A 107 -1.19 10.62 -10.48
CA CYS A 107 -0.29 11.57 -11.12
C CYS A 107 -0.29 11.43 -12.65
N VAL A 108 -0.26 10.20 -13.17
CA VAL A 108 -0.33 9.95 -14.62
C VAL A 108 -1.65 10.46 -15.20
N ASP A 109 -2.77 10.21 -14.53
CA ASP A 109 -4.09 10.73 -14.94
C ASP A 109 -4.12 12.26 -14.96
N CYS A 110 -3.45 12.93 -14.02
CA CYS A 110 -3.34 14.39 -13.99
C CYS A 110 -2.45 14.94 -15.11
N LEU A 111 -1.35 14.25 -15.43
CA LEU A 111 -0.40 14.66 -16.48
C LEU A 111 -0.94 14.39 -17.88
N ASN A 112 -1.66 13.29 -18.06
CA ASN A 112 -2.30 12.91 -19.32
C ASN A 112 -3.60 12.12 -19.05
N PRO A 113 -4.75 12.80 -18.99
CA PRO A 113 -6.05 12.16 -18.75
C PRO A 113 -6.43 11.08 -19.77
N SER A 114 -5.81 11.10 -20.96
CA SER A 114 -6.08 10.14 -22.03
C SER A 114 -5.21 8.87 -21.96
N TYR A 115 -4.23 8.82 -21.05
CA TYR A 115 -3.25 7.73 -20.96
C TYR A 115 -3.94 6.37 -20.79
N PHE A 116 -4.74 6.18 -19.73
CA PHE A 116 -5.42 4.90 -19.47
C PHE A 116 -6.66 4.67 -20.34
N THR A 117 -7.17 5.70 -21.01
CA THR A 117 -8.25 5.54 -22.01
C THR A 117 -7.70 4.92 -23.29
N SER A 118 -6.44 5.19 -23.62
CA SER A 118 -5.78 4.71 -24.84
C SER A 118 -5.13 3.33 -24.69
N THR A 119 -4.92 2.84 -23.45
CA THR A 119 -4.26 1.55 -23.18
C THR A 119 -5.23 0.37 -23.00
N LYS A 120 -6.54 0.54 -23.24
CA LYS A 120 -7.42 -0.63 -23.48
C LYS A 120 -7.10 -1.23 -24.85
N ILE A 121 -6.04 -2.03 -24.90
CA ILE A 121 -5.87 -3.07 -25.92
C ILE A 121 -6.81 -4.20 -25.51
N ASP A 122 -8.07 -4.06 -25.92
CA ASP A 122 -9.05 -5.12 -26.18
C ASP A 122 -10.39 -4.40 -26.38
N ASP A 123 -10.52 -3.77 -27.54
CA ASP A 123 -11.79 -3.59 -28.27
C ASP A 123 -11.46 -3.02 -29.65
N GLN A 124 -10.70 -3.79 -30.43
CA GLN A 124 -10.90 -3.82 -31.87
C GLN A 124 -12.17 -4.63 -32.13
N ILE A 125 -13.36 -4.08 -31.84
CA ILE A 125 -14.64 -4.43 -32.50
C ILE A 125 -15.63 -3.26 -32.30
N SER A 126 -15.93 -2.63 -33.43
CA SER A 126 -17.14 -1.87 -33.79
C SER A 126 -17.51 -0.63 -32.96
N GLY A 127 -17.56 0.51 -33.65
CA GLY A 127 -17.77 1.82 -33.07
C GLY A 127 -19.22 2.20 -32.79
N ASN A 128 -19.37 3.27 -32.01
CA ASN A 128 -20.39 4.33 -32.15
C ASN A 128 -20.06 5.48 -31.14
N PRO A 129 -19.94 6.76 -31.54
CA PRO A 129 -19.46 7.85 -30.66
C PRO A 129 -20.44 8.31 -29.56
N THR A 130 -21.63 7.74 -29.47
CA THR A 130 -22.74 8.34 -28.72
C THR A 130 -22.79 7.96 -27.23
N MET A 131 -21.87 7.10 -26.75
CA MET A 131 -21.83 6.60 -25.36
C MET A 131 -20.79 7.29 -24.46
N ILE A 132 -20.33 8.50 -24.81
CA ILE A 132 -19.36 9.25 -23.97
C ILE A 132 -20.08 10.21 -23.00
N SER A 133 -21.38 10.49 -23.18
CA SER A 133 -22.08 11.54 -22.42
C SER A 133 -22.63 11.12 -21.05
N THR A 134 -22.62 9.83 -20.67
CA THR A 134 -23.37 9.39 -19.47
C THR A 134 -22.50 8.96 -18.29
N VAL A 135 -21.17 8.85 -18.45
CA VAL A 135 -20.32 8.27 -17.39
C VAL A 135 -19.63 9.34 -16.51
N TRP A 136 -19.45 10.56 -17.03
CA TRP A 136 -18.72 11.63 -16.33
C TRP A 136 -19.40 12.24 -15.08
N PRO A 137 -20.74 12.25 -14.91
CA PRO A 137 -21.36 12.86 -13.73
C PRO A 137 -21.27 12.05 -12.42
N ARG A 138 -20.71 10.83 -12.40
CA ARG A 138 -20.74 9.96 -11.20
C ARG A 138 -19.42 9.89 -10.39
N LEU A 139 -18.38 10.62 -10.78
CA LEU A 139 -17.06 10.54 -10.13
C LEU A 139 -16.69 11.74 -9.24
N GLN A 140 -17.61 12.67 -8.97
CA GLN A 140 -17.36 13.77 -8.03
C GLN A 140 -17.46 13.38 -6.54
N ASN A 141 -17.72 12.11 -6.20
CA ASN A 141 -17.98 11.73 -4.81
C ASN A 141 -17.21 10.47 -4.36
N LYS A 142 -15.88 10.44 -4.53
CA LYS A 142 -15.04 9.31 -4.09
C LYS A 142 -13.78 9.71 -3.29
N ARG A 143 -13.83 10.80 -2.52
CA ARG A 143 -12.76 11.13 -1.55
C ARG A 143 -12.62 10.11 -0.41
N HIS A 144 -13.61 9.24 -0.21
CA HIS A 144 -13.66 8.24 0.86
C HIS A 144 -13.17 6.84 0.45
N LEU A 145 -12.63 6.64 -0.77
CA LEU A 145 -12.34 5.31 -1.33
C LEU A 145 -10.84 4.95 -1.41
N LEU A 146 -9.96 5.71 -0.77
CA LEU A 146 -8.51 5.46 -0.79
C LEU A 146 -7.95 4.85 0.50
N ALA A 147 -8.78 4.62 1.52
CA ALA A 147 -8.40 3.88 2.71
C ALA A 147 -8.84 2.41 2.57
N PHE A 148 -7.88 1.53 2.30
CA PHE A 148 -8.09 0.09 2.49
C PHE A 148 -7.71 -0.27 3.93
N PRO A 149 -8.51 -1.10 4.63
CA PRO A 149 -8.08 -1.65 5.91
C PRO A 149 -6.79 -2.43 5.73
N ALA A 150 -5.84 -2.26 6.65
CA ALA A 150 -4.70 -3.16 6.74
C ALA A 150 -5.19 -4.51 7.28
N TYR A 151 -4.76 -5.60 6.64
CA TYR A 151 -5.02 -6.97 7.08
C TYR A 151 -3.79 -7.60 7.74
#